data_AF-A0A7Y5R742-F1
#
_entry.id   AF-A0A7Y5R742-F1
#
_cell.length_a   1.000
_cell.length_b   1.000
_cell.length_c   1.000
_cell.angle_alpha   90.00
_cell.angle_beta   90.00
_cell.angle_gamma   90.00
#
_symmetry.space_group_name_H-M   'P 1'
#
loop_
_entity.id
_entity.type
_entity.pdbx_description
1 polymer ?
#
loop_
_entity_poly.entity_id
_entity_poly.type
_entity_poly.pdbx_seq_one_letter_code
_entity_poly.pdbx_strand_id
1 'polypeptide(L)'
;MHARWITGLLALVFLIAGCHTNKSANGACRYRGEVQDFSGLDGCSLLIVTDKGEKLLPIEFAVTGANPAAGQLVQFDYEEVEAVSICMAEDKAVRITCWQVDKDSKPQAKECLDLTRIEDTPWLRDAVKTHRAVQVLKYPYRTNGWAYVLKGDNVFLYDCQGRLVCKSEGPDASQCLQRVEPGSRGVVIWQGEGPHQH
;
A
#
# COMPACT_ATOMS: atom_id res chain seq x y z
N MET A 1 -87.14 -7.05 24.91
CA MET A 1 -86.56 -8.04 23.98
C MET A 1 -85.31 -8.64 24.64
N HIS A 2 -85.30 -9.97 24.73
CA HIS A 2 -84.26 -10.90 25.17
C HIS A 2 -82.92 -10.69 24.42
N ALA A 3 -81.77 -11.29 24.74
CA ALA A 3 -81.13 -11.88 25.92
C ALA A 3 -79.76 -12.41 25.41
N ARG A 4 -78.67 -12.16 26.15
CA ARG A 4 -77.47 -13.03 26.38
C ARG A 4 -76.71 -13.63 25.17
N TRP A 5 -75.62 -14.34 25.51
CA TRP A 5 -74.81 -15.30 24.71
C TRP A 5 -73.65 -14.65 23.89
N ILE A 6 -72.41 -15.14 23.84
CA ILE A 6 -71.70 -16.33 24.34
C ILE A 6 -70.19 -16.01 24.29
N THR A 7 -69.48 -16.60 25.24
CA THR A 7 -68.03 -16.82 25.33
C THR A 7 -67.31 -17.21 24.03
N GLY A 8 -66.14 -16.61 23.78
CA GLY A 8 -65.20 -17.03 22.74
C GLY A 8 -63.76 -16.79 23.15
N LEU A 9 -63.26 -17.64 24.05
CA LEU A 9 -61.87 -17.73 24.47
C LEU A 9 -61.00 -18.13 23.25
N LEU A 10 -60.21 -17.21 22.71
CA LEU A 10 -59.17 -17.54 21.73
C LEU A 10 -57.80 -17.20 22.33
N ALA A 11 -57.25 -18.17 23.06
CA ALA A 11 -55.88 -18.15 23.54
C ALA A 11 -54.95 -18.34 22.35
N LEU A 12 -54.39 -17.24 21.84
CA LEU A 12 -53.34 -17.26 20.84
C LEU A 12 -52.00 -17.51 21.55
N VAL A 13 -51.59 -18.77 21.60
CA VAL A 13 -50.26 -19.19 22.04
C VAL A 13 -49.26 -18.70 20.99
N PHE A 14 -48.66 -17.54 21.21
CA PHE A 14 -47.47 -17.12 20.49
C PHE A 14 -46.29 -17.96 21.00
N LEU A 15 -45.94 -18.97 20.20
CA LEU A 15 -44.69 -19.70 20.30
C LEU A 15 -43.52 -18.72 20.13
N ILE A 16 -42.91 -18.36 21.26
CA ILE A 16 -41.65 -17.64 21.30
C ILE A 16 -40.57 -18.63 20.87
N ALA A 17 -40.29 -18.69 19.57
CA ALA A 17 -39.10 -19.36 19.06
C ALA A 17 -37.88 -18.57 19.55
N GLY A 18 -37.30 -19.02 20.67
CA GLY A 18 -36.00 -18.56 21.13
C GLY A 18 -34.94 -18.93 20.10
N CYS A 19 -34.62 -18.00 19.20
CA CYS A 19 -33.39 -18.07 18.45
C CYS A 19 -32.22 -17.99 19.42
N HIS A 20 -31.61 -19.14 19.73
CA HIS A 20 -30.23 -19.19 20.18
C HIS A 20 -29.35 -18.75 19.00
N THR A 21 -29.17 -17.45 18.83
CA THR A 21 -28.06 -16.93 18.04
C THR A 21 -26.81 -17.29 18.82
N ASN A 22 -26.11 -18.34 18.39
CA ASN A 22 -24.71 -18.52 18.74
C ASN A 22 -24.00 -17.26 18.28
N LYS A 23 -23.73 -16.34 19.21
CA LYS A 23 -22.85 -15.20 18.98
C LYS A 23 -21.46 -15.78 18.71
N SER A 24 -21.18 -16.05 17.44
CA SER A 24 -19.82 -16.02 16.95
C SER A 24 -19.31 -14.61 17.26
N ALA A 25 -18.27 -14.52 18.07
CA ALA A 25 -17.56 -13.27 18.35
C ALA A 25 -16.78 -12.85 17.10
N ASN A 26 -17.48 -12.58 16.00
CA ASN A 26 -16.98 -11.79 14.89
C ASN A 26 -17.48 -10.38 15.17
N GLY A 27 -16.68 -9.58 15.88
CA GLY A 27 -16.89 -8.14 15.94
C GLY A 27 -16.99 -7.62 14.51
N ALA A 28 -18.13 -7.03 14.16
CA ALA A 28 -18.29 -6.45 12.84
C ALA A 28 -17.20 -5.38 12.66
N CYS A 29 -16.49 -5.37 11.53
CA CYS A 29 -15.60 -4.28 11.17
C CYS A 29 -16.44 -3.00 11.03
N ARG A 30 -16.30 -2.04 11.96
CA ARG A 30 -17.19 -0.87 12.07
C ARG A 30 -16.70 0.35 11.31
N TYR A 31 -15.38 0.52 11.23
CA TYR A 31 -14.76 1.68 10.61
C TYR A 31 -14.44 1.40 9.16
N ARG A 32 -14.36 2.48 8.38
CA ARG A 32 -13.93 2.48 6.99
C ARG A 32 -12.80 3.48 6.80
N GLY A 33 -11.89 3.15 5.90
CA GLY A 33 -10.79 4.01 5.55
C GLY A 33 -9.98 3.48 4.38
N GLU A 34 -8.96 4.24 4.03
CA GLU A 34 -7.97 3.91 3.01
C GLU A 34 -6.60 3.73 3.67
N VAL A 35 -5.90 2.67 3.31
CA VAL A 35 -4.48 2.50 3.65
C VAL A 35 -3.66 3.42 2.74
N GLN A 36 -2.90 4.35 3.29
CA GLN A 36 -2.08 5.30 2.53
C GLN A 36 -0.60 5.19 2.91
N ASP A 37 0.26 5.46 1.94
CA ASP A 37 1.72 5.43 2.12
C ASP A 37 2.23 6.81 2.58
N PHE A 38 2.79 6.85 3.78
CA PHE A 38 3.44 8.00 4.39
C PHE A 38 4.95 7.83 4.52
N SER A 39 5.57 6.85 3.84
CA SER A 39 7.02 6.57 3.91
C SER A 39 7.92 7.72 3.42
N GLY A 40 7.35 8.76 2.82
CA GLY A 40 8.04 10.02 2.52
C GLY A 40 8.28 10.93 3.74
N LEU A 41 7.65 10.64 4.87
CA LEU A 41 7.82 11.34 6.15
C LEU A 41 8.71 10.54 7.09
N ASP A 42 9.52 11.25 7.88
CA ASP A 42 10.45 10.60 8.81
C ASP A 42 9.69 9.71 9.81
N GLY A 43 10.17 8.48 9.97
CA GLY A 43 9.58 7.49 10.86
C GLY A 43 8.22 6.92 10.45
N CYS A 44 7.64 7.35 9.33
CA CYS A 44 6.32 6.89 8.89
C CYS A 44 6.38 5.72 7.90
N SER A 45 5.29 4.95 7.85
CA SER A 45 5.09 3.88 6.88
C SER A 45 3.65 3.91 6.33
N LEU A 46 2.87 2.85 6.49
CA LEU A 46 1.46 2.82 6.12
C LEU A 46 0.61 3.34 7.28
N LEU A 47 -0.30 4.27 6.98
CA LEU A 47 -1.35 4.71 7.91
C LEU A 47 -2.73 4.34 7.34
N ILE A 48 -3.71 4.18 8.21
CA ILE A 48 -5.12 4.06 7.80
C ILE A 48 -5.76 5.43 7.98
N VAL A 49 -6.21 6.03 6.89
CA VAL A 49 -6.94 7.30 6.91
C VAL A 49 -8.44 6.97 6.93
N THR A 50 -9.13 7.31 8.01
CA THR A 50 -10.57 7.05 8.14
C THR A 50 -11.39 7.93 7.20
N ASP A 51 -12.66 7.59 6.98
CA ASP A 51 -13.60 8.47 6.25
C ASP A 51 -13.74 9.87 6.85
N LYS A 52 -13.32 10.06 8.11
CA LYS A 52 -13.32 11.36 8.81
C LYS A 52 -11.97 12.10 8.72
N GLY A 53 -10.97 11.50 8.09
CA GLY A 53 -9.62 12.06 7.93
C GLY A 53 -8.68 11.80 9.11
N GLU A 54 -9.10 11.05 10.13
CA GLU A 54 -8.20 10.62 11.22
C GLU A 54 -7.16 9.64 10.66
N LYS A 55 -5.89 9.82 11.03
CA LYS A 55 -4.78 8.96 10.60
C LYS A 55 -4.41 8.04 11.75
N LEU A 56 -4.58 6.74 11.52
CA LEU A 56 -4.28 5.72 12.50
C LEU A 56 -2.99 5.00 12.11
N LEU A 57 -2.07 4.86 13.05
CA LEU A 57 -0.87 4.05 12.90
C LEU A 57 -1.16 2.62 13.39
N PRO A 58 -1.31 1.63 12.49
CA PRO A 58 -1.49 0.25 12.88
C PRO A 58 -0.16 -0.33 13.36
N ILE A 59 0.04 -0.42 14.68
CA ILE A 59 1.27 -0.97 15.26
C ILE A 59 1.23 -2.49 15.42
N GLU A 60 0.03 -3.07 15.46
CA GLU A 60 -0.20 -4.50 15.60
C GLU A 60 -1.50 -4.93 14.90
N PHE A 61 -1.50 -6.14 14.33
CA PHE A 61 -2.70 -6.80 13.80
C PHE A 61 -3.01 -8.04 14.63
N ALA A 62 -4.09 -8.01 15.41
CA ALA A 62 -4.60 -9.13 16.20
C ALA A 62 -5.46 -10.11 15.37
N VAL A 63 -5.35 -10.03 14.03
CA VAL A 63 -6.11 -10.82 13.06
C VAL A 63 -5.16 -11.52 12.09
N THR A 64 -5.54 -12.71 11.64
CA THR A 64 -4.75 -13.45 10.65
C THR A 64 -5.08 -12.99 9.22
N GLY A 65 -4.08 -12.96 8.35
CA GLY A 65 -4.26 -12.64 6.93
C GLY A 65 -4.40 -11.15 6.59
N ALA A 66 -4.21 -10.24 7.55
CA ALA A 66 -4.07 -8.82 7.23
C ALA A 66 -2.80 -8.60 6.38
N ASN A 67 -2.96 -7.95 5.24
CA ASN A 67 -1.87 -7.60 4.33
C ASN A 67 -2.08 -6.15 3.84
N PRO A 68 -1.79 -5.16 4.70
CA PRO A 68 -2.00 -3.75 4.38
C PRO A 68 -1.11 -3.33 3.20
N ALA A 69 -1.71 -2.68 2.22
CA ALA A 69 -1.04 -2.10 1.07
C ALA A 69 -1.68 -0.76 0.71
N ALA A 70 -0.86 0.19 0.25
CA ALA A 70 -1.33 1.51 -0.14
C ALA A 70 -2.46 1.46 -1.19
N GLY A 71 -3.44 2.34 -1.03
CA GLY A 71 -4.66 2.40 -1.82
C GLY A 71 -5.70 1.33 -1.52
N GLN A 72 -5.50 0.50 -0.49
CA GLN A 72 -6.53 -0.45 -0.09
C GLN A 72 -7.67 0.27 0.63
N LEU A 73 -8.90 0.09 0.14
CA LEU A 73 -10.11 0.43 0.88
C LEU A 73 -10.42 -0.71 1.84
N VAL A 74 -10.59 -0.39 3.12
CA VAL A 74 -10.73 -1.39 4.18
C VAL A 74 -11.89 -1.06 5.11
N GLN A 75 -12.59 -2.10 5.53
CA GLN A 75 -13.40 -2.07 6.75
C GLN A 75 -12.59 -2.70 7.87
N PHE A 76 -12.57 -2.05 9.03
CA PHE A 76 -11.74 -2.51 10.15
C PHE A 76 -12.36 -2.16 11.49
N ASP A 77 -11.83 -2.77 12.55
CA ASP A 77 -12.06 -2.35 13.92
C ASP A 77 -10.72 -2.35 14.65
N TYR A 78 -10.62 -1.57 15.71
CA TYR A 78 -9.37 -1.36 16.41
C TYR A 78 -9.57 -1.00 17.88
N GLU A 79 -8.49 -1.15 18.63
CA GLU A 79 -8.32 -0.63 19.97
C GLU A 79 -7.18 0.38 19.97
N GLU A 80 -7.36 1.51 20.65
CA GLU A 80 -6.28 2.47 20.85
C GLU A 80 -5.23 1.86 21.80
N VAL A 81 -3.98 2.13 21.51
CA VAL A 81 -2.84 1.64 22.29
C VAL A 81 -1.88 2.78 22.56
N GLU A 82 -1.40 2.87 23.79
CA GLU A 82 -0.37 3.84 24.14
C GLU A 82 0.98 3.36 23.59
N ALA A 83 1.41 3.96 22.50
CA ALA A 83 2.71 3.70 21.89
C ALA A 83 3.39 5.02 21.50
N VAL A 84 4.69 5.08 21.75
CA VAL A 84 5.53 6.18 21.25
C VAL A 84 6.00 5.78 19.86
N SER A 85 5.61 6.59 18.88
CA SER A 85 6.01 6.44 17.49
C SER A 85 6.85 7.65 17.07
N ILE A 86 7.76 7.41 16.14
CA ILE A 86 8.55 8.45 15.49
C ILE A 86 7.83 9.03 14.27
N CYS A 87 6.82 8.33 13.75
CA CYS A 87 5.88 8.93 12.84
C CYS A 87 5.13 10.00 13.65
N MET A 88 5.11 11.24 13.16
CA MET A 88 4.44 12.37 13.82
C MET A 88 3.19 12.78 13.02
N ALA A 89 2.69 11.87 12.19
CA ALA A 89 1.62 12.14 11.22
C ALA A 89 0.29 11.53 11.65
N GLU A 90 0.33 10.49 12.47
CA GLU A 90 -0.83 9.82 13.06
C GLU A 90 -1.47 10.67 14.17
N ASP A 91 -2.78 10.52 14.30
CA ASP A 91 -3.53 11.02 15.44
C ASP A 91 -3.48 10.02 16.59
N LYS A 92 -3.39 8.71 16.28
CA LYS A 92 -3.46 7.60 17.25
C LYS A 92 -2.68 6.38 16.78
N ALA A 93 -2.03 5.69 17.71
CA ALA A 93 -1.55 4.33 17.51
C ALA A 93 -2.66 3.33 17.85
N VAL A 94 -2.82 2.30 17.01
CA VAL A 94 -3.93 1.36 17.12
C VAL A 94 -3.50 -0.09 16.93
N ARG A 95 -4.19 -1.00 17.63
CA ARG A 95 -4.16 -2.45 17.40
C ARG A 95 -5.39 -2.86 16.61
N ILE A 96 -5.19 -3.42 15.42
CA ILE A 96 -6.29 -3.81 14.53
C ILE A 96 -6.90 -5.13 15.00
N THR A 97 -8.20 -5.13 15.27
CA THR A 97 -8.96 -6.28 15.80
C THR A 97 -9.94 -6.88 14.80
N CYS A 98 -10.23 -6.18 13.70
CA CYS A 98 -10.97 -6.68 12.54
C CYS A 98 -10.35 -6.09 11.27
N TRP A 99 -10.23 -6.89 10.20
CA TRP A 99 -9.68 -6.44 8.92
C TRP A 99 -10.41 -7.10 7.74
N GLN A 100 -10.99 -6.27 6.87
CA GLN A 100 -11.64 -6.71 5.64
C GLN A 100 -11.28 -5.73 4.52
N VAL A 101 -10.65 -6.23 3.46
CA VAL A 101 -10.43 -5.44 2.26
C VAL A 101 -11.75 -5.35 1.49
N ASP A 102 -12.15 -4.15 1.12
CA ASP A 102 -13.35 -3.95 0.31
C ASP A 102 -13.18 -4.64 -1.05
N LYS A 103 -14.24 -5.28 -1.56
CA LYS A 103 -14.19 -5.98 -2.85
C LYS A 103 -13.97 -5.01 -4.00
N ASP A 104 -14.38 -3.75 -3.82
CA ASP A 104 -14.20 -2.69 -4.79
C ASP A 104 -12.84 -1.97 -4.61
N SER A 105 -12.04 -2.37 -3.61
CA SER A 105 -10.68 -1.90 -3.42
C SER A 105 -9.84 -2.30 -4.64
N LYS A 106 -9.60 -1.33 -5.52
CA LYS A 106 -8.56 -1.45 -6.55
C LYS A 106 -7.25 -1.08 -5.86
N PRO A 107 -6.24 -1.96 -5.80
CA PRO A 107 -4.92 -1.54 -5.33
C PRO A 107 -4.56 -0.27 -6.07
N GLN A 108 -4.20 0.81 -5.37
CA GLN A 108 -3.68 1.96 -6.10
C GLN A 108 -2.48 1.45 -6.87
N ALA A 109 -2.53 1.61 -8.19
CA ALA A 109 -1.35 1.40 -9.00
C ALA A 109 -0.31 2.36 -8.43
N LYS A 110 0.75 1.82 -7.82
CA LYS A 110 1.83 2.62 -7.22
C LYS A 110 2.21 3.72 -8.20
N GLU A 111 2.17 4.97 -7.77
CA GLU A 111 2.39 6.08 -8.68
C GLU A 111 3.73 5.92 -9.38
N CYS A 112 3.71 6.12 -10.69
CA CYS A 112 4.91 6.02 -11.50
C CYS A 112 5.69 7.33 -11.39
N LEU A 113 6.75 7.34 -10.58
CA LEU A 113 7.49 8.55 -10.30
C LEU A 113 8.33 8.99 -11.51
N ASP A 114 8.18 10.26 -11.90
CA ASP A 114 9.07 10.96 -12.84
C ASP A 114 10.24 11.59 -12.09
N LEU A 115 11.27 10.79 -11.85
CA LEU A 115 12.45 11.17 -11.09
C LEU A 115 13.40 11.95 -12.02
N THR A 116 13.76 13.15 -11.59
CA THR A 116 14.73 13.99 -12.28
C THR A 116 16.07 14.03 -11.55
N ARG A 117 16.09 13.61 -10.27
CA ARG A 117 17.28 13.48 -9.44
C ARG A 117 17.23 12.17 -8.67
N ILE A 118 18.40 11.64 -8.29
CA ILE A 118 18.45 10.35 -7.58
C ILE A 118 18.03 10.47 -6.11
N GLU A 119 18.06 11.68 -5.56
CA GLU A 119 17.69 11.99 -4.17
C GLU A 119 16.18 12.07 -3.97
N ASP A 120 15.41 12.20 -5.05
CA ASP A 120 13.95 12.34 -5.00
C ASP A 120 13.26 11.06 -4.47
N THR A 121 14.00 9.94 -4.39
CA THR A 121 13.49 8.72 -3.78
C THR A 121 14.59 7.87 -3.16
N PRO A 122 14.35 7.23 -1.99
CA PRO A 122 15.32 6.34 -1.38
C PRO A 122 15.79 5.21 -2.27
N TRP A 123 14.87 4.57 -3.01
CA TRP A 123 15.21 3.36 -3.75
C TRP A 123 16.23 3.61 -4.87
N LEU A 124 16.16 4.76 -5.55
CA LEU A 124 17.05 5.07 -6.67
C LEU A 124 18.44 5.42 -6.14
N ARG A 125 18.51 6.27 -5.11
CA ARG A 125 19.75 6.57 -4.40
C ARG A 125 20.43 5.30 -3.88
N ASP A 126 19.66 4.40 -3.27
CA ASP A 126 20.20 3.19 -2.68
C ASP A 126 20.65 2.20 -3.77
N ALA A 127 19.88 2.08 -4.86
CA ALA A 127 20.28 1.29 -6.03
C ALA A 127 21.58 1.78 -6.68
N VAL A 128 21.77 3.11 -6.80
CA VAL A 128 23.03 3.70 -7.29
C VAL A 128 24.21 3.29 -6.42
N LYS A 129 24.06 3.35 -5.09
CA LYS A 129 25.11 2.94 -4.14
C LYS A 129 25.38 1.44 -4.19
N THR A 130 24.32 0.62 -4.11
CA THR A 130 24.41 -0.85 -4.10
C THR A 130 25.10 -1.37 -5.35
N HIS A 131 24.76 -0.83 -6.51
CA HIS A 131 25.30 -1.27 -7.80
C HIS A 131 26.54 -0.51 -8.24
N ARG A 132 27.05 0.41 -7.41
CA ARG A 132 28.19 1.29 -7.72
C ARG A 132 28.02 1.94 -9.10
N ALA A 133 26.80 2.40 -9.39
CA ALA A 133 26.52 3.01 -10.68
C ALA A 133 27.32 4.32 -10.78
N VAL A 134 27.87 4.57 -11.97
CA VAL A 134 28.57 5.82 -12.32
C VAL A 134 27.68 6.75 -13.14
N GLN A 135 26.56 6.24 -13.67
CA GLN A 135 25.61 7.06 -14.44
C GLN A 135 24.19 6.50 -14.29
N VAL A 136 23.20 7.40 -14.24
CA VAL A 136 21.78 7.05 -14.34
C VAL A 136 21.15 7.76 -15.52
N LEU A 137 20.50 7.00 -16.40
CA LEU A 137 19.72 7.52 -17.52
C LEU A 137 18.24 7.22 -17.34
N LYS A 138 17.40 8.22 -17.54
CA LYS A 138 15.94 8.11 -17.62
C LYS A 138 15.49 7.88 -19.06
N TYR A 139 14.57 6.96 -19.26
CA TYR A 139 13.92 6.67 -20.54
C TYR A 139 12.40 6.64 -20.37
N PRO A 140 11.61 7.01 -21.40
CA PRO A 140 10.23 6.58 -21.50
C PRO A 140 10.15 5.06 -21.51
N TYR A 141 9.23 4.49 -20.74
CA TYR A 141 9.04 3.05 -20.64
C TYR A 141 7.95 2.56 -21.60
N ARG A 142 8.08 1.33 -22.11
CA ARG A 142 7.18 0.79 -23.16
C ARG A 142 5.72 0.69 -22.77
N THR A 143 5.44 0.53 -21.48
CA THR A 143 4.08 0.32 -21.00
C THR A 143 3.47 1.63 -20.52
N ASN A 144 4.06 2.23 -19.49
CA ASN A 144 3.65 3.51 -18.95
C ASN A 144 4.77 4.14 -18.13
N GLY A 145 4.92 5.46 -18.23
CA GLY A 145 5.86 6.29 -17.48
C GLY A 145 7.33 6.03 -17.78
N TRP A 146 8.15 5.72 -16.78
CA TRP A 146 9.60 5.88 -16.85
C TRP A 146 10.40 4.64 -16.45
N ALA A 147 11.58 4.50 -17.05
CA ALA A 147 12.59 3.52 -16.71
C ALA A 147 13.94 4.19 -16.44
N TYR A 148 14.69 3.63 -15.51
CA TYR A 148 15.97 4.17 -15.02
C TYR A 148 17.06 3.13 -15.23
N VAL A 149 17.99 3.44 -16.12
CA VAL A 149 19.16 2.61 -16.44
C VAL A 149 20.33 3.09 -15.60
N LEU A 150 20.77 2.25 -14.68
CA LEU A 150 21.97 2.43 -13.88
C LEU A 150 23.13 1.74 -14.60
N LYS A 151 24.15 2.52 -14.97
CA LYS A 151 25.38 2.02 -15.60
C LYS A 151 26.53 2.04 -14.60
N GLY A 152 27.23 0.92 -14.49
CA GLY A 152 28.50 0.75 -13.80
C GLY A 152 29.28 -0.39 -14.45
N ASP A 153 29.94 -1.23 -13.65
CA ASP A 153 30.53 -2.49 -14.14
C ASP A 153 29.48 -3.44 -14.71
N ASN A 154 28.24 -3.32 -14.23
CA ASN A 154 27.06 -4.01 -14.74
C ASN A 154 25.97 -2.99 -15.07
N VAL A 155 24.97 -3.41 -15.85
CA VAL A 155 23.81 -2.57 -16.18
C VAL A 155 22.56 -3.09 -15.48
N PHE A 156 21.81 -2.19 -14.86
CA PHE A 156 20.53 -2.48 -14.22
C PHE A 156 19.46 -1.55 -14.76
N LEU A 157 18.27 -2.06 -15.03
CA LEU A 157 17.11 -1.27 -15.42
C LEU A 157 16.02 -1.44 -14.39
N TYR A 158 15.60 -0.31 -13.82
CA TYR A 158 14.48 -0.22 -12.91
C TYR A 158 13.30 0.46 -13.59
N ASP A 159 12.07 0.10 -13.22
CA ASP A 159 10.90 0.91 -13.55
C ASP A 159 10.72 2.05 -12.54
N CYS A 160 9.80 2.97 -12.83
CA CYS A 160 9.44 4.12 -11.99
C CYS A 160 8.84 3.77 -10.63
N GLN A 161 8.56 2.50 -10.37
CA GLN A 161 8.08 2.02 -9.08
C GLN A 161 9.22 1.42 -8.23
N GLY A 162 10.44 1.39 -8.77
CA GLY A 162 11.64 0.87 -8.11
C GLY A 162 11.82 -0.65 -8.25
N ARG A 163 11.16 -1.30 -9.22
CA ARG A 163 11.34 -2.74 -9.46
C ARG A 163 12.45 -2.98 -10.47
N LEU A 164 13.34 -3.92 -10.18
CA LEU A 164 14.37 -4.36 -11.13
C LEU A 164 13.71 -5.14 -12.27
N VAL A 165 13.85 -4.65 -13.49
CA VAL A 165 13.25 -5.23 -14.72
C VAL A 165 14.28 -6.01 -15.54
N CYS A 166 15.53 -5.54 -15.55
CA CYS A 166 16.61 -6.18 -16.30
C CYS A 166 17.95 -5.96 -15.61
N LYS A 167 18.82 -6.97 -15.74
CA LYS A 167 20.23 -6.91 -15.40
C LYS A 167 21.02 -7.43 -16.60
N SER A 168 22.13 -6.77 -16.92
CA SER A 168 23.14 -7.27 -17.85
C SER A 168 24.50 -7.27 -17.17
N GLU A 169 25.28 -8.32 -17.42
CA GLU A 169 26.65 -8.41 -16.92
C GLU A 169 27.58 -7.63 -17.85
N GLY A 170 28.47 -6.83 -17.27
CA GLY A 170 29.28 -5.90 -18.04
C GLY A 170 28.57 -4.56 -18.34
N PRO A 171 29.29 -3.61 -18.96
CA PRO A 171 28.81 -2.25 -19.18
C PRO A 171 27.85 -2.10 -20.38
N ASP A 172 27.55 -3.19 -21.10
CA ASP A 172 26.66 -3.15 -22.25
C ASP A 172 25.19 -3.05 -21.81
N ALA A 173 24.54 -1.96 -22.19
CA ALA A 173 23.14 -1.70 -21.87
C ALA A 173 22.17 -2.26 -22.92
N SER A 174 22.66 -2.77 -24.05
CA SER A 174 21.84 -3.12 -25.22
C SER A 174 20.71 -4.08 -24.88
N GLN A 175 20.98 -5.11 -24.07
CA GLN A 175 19.97 -6.07 -23.63
C GLN A 175 18.83 -5.40 -22.83
N CYS A 176 19.18 -4.53 -21.88
CA CYS A 176 18.17 -3.86 -21.05
C CYS A 176 17.44 -2.75 -21.81
N LEU A 177 18.10 -2.07 -22.76
CA LEU A 177 17.47 -1.06 -23.60
C LEU A 177 16.40 -1.64 -24.55
N GLN A 178 16.36 -2.95 -24.77
CA GLN A 178 15.21 -3.58 -25.44
C GLN A 178 13.89 -3.43 -24.64
N ARG A 179 13.93 -3.05 -23.37
CA ARG A 179 12.74 -2.87 -22.51
C ARG A 179 12.21 -1.43 -22.47
N VAL A 180 12.96 -0.45 -22.97
CA VAL A 180 12.51 0.96 -23.02
C VAL A 180 11.84 1.29 -24.35
N GLU A 181 11.22 2.47 -24.45
CA GLU A 181 10.49 2.90 -25.65
C GLU A 181 11.42 2.91 -26.88
N PRO A 182 11.07 2.18 -27.96
CA PRO A 182 11.92 2.09 -29.16
C PRO A 182 12.29 3.45 -29.73
N GLY A 183 13.57 3.65 -30.04
CA GLY A 183 14.07 4.90 -30.63
C GLY A 183 14.18 6.08 -29.66
N SER A 184 13.81 5.92 -28.39
CA SER A 184 14.01 6.95 -27.38
C SER A 184 15.50 7.17 -27.06
N ARG A 185 15.85 8.41 -26.74
CA ARG A 185 17.18 8.79 -26.25
C ARG A 185 17.10 8.98 -24.74
N GLY A 186 18.02 8.35 -24.01
CA GLY A 186 18.09 8.47 -22.56
C GLY A 186 18.53 9.86 -22.13
N VAL A 187 17.91 10.38 -21.07
CA VAL A 187 18.30 11.62 -20.42
C VAL A 187 19.17 11.27 -19.21
N VAL A 188 20.40 11.78 -19.17
CA VAL A 188 21.24 11.61 -17.97
C VAL A 188 20.63 12.44 -16.84
N ILE A 189 20.22 11.78 -15.76
CA ILE A 189 19.68 12.43 -14.56
C ILE A 189 20.68 12.46 -13.41
N TRP A 190 21.75 11.67 -13.51
CA TRP A 190 22.85 11.68 -12.56
C TRP A 190 24.13 11.11 -13.17
N GLN A 191 25.26 11.67 -12.76
CA GLN A 191 26.60 11.27 -13.15
C GLN A 191 27.49 11.28 -11.90
N GLY A 192 28.07 10.14 -11.56
CA GLY A 192 29.02 10.00 -10.47
C GLY A 192 30.47 10.20 -10.94
N GLU A 193 31.36 10.28 -9.96
CA GLU A 193 32.80 10.22 -10.19
C GLU A 193 33.15 8.80 -10.67
N GLY A 194 33.63 8.68 -11.91
CA GLY A 194 34.11 7.40 -12.44
C GLY A 194 35.32 6.90 -11.65
N PRO A 195 35.72 5.63 -11.78
CA PRO A 195 36.94 5.15 -11.15
C PRO A 195 38.10 6.04 -11.61
N HIS A 196 38.76 6.70 -10.65
CA HIS A 196 39.98 7.44 -10.90
C HIS A 196 40.96 6.48 -11.56
N GLN A 197 41.27 6.72 -12.83
CA GLN A 197 42.39 6.08 -13.50
C GLN A 197 43.65 6.70 -12.88
N HIS A 198 44.18 6.04 -11.86
CA HIS A 198 45.57 6.21 -11.42
C HIS A 198 46.45 5.21 -12.14
#